data_AF-A0A1C6CD77-F1
#
_entry.id   AF-A0A1C6CD77-F1
#
_cell.length_a   1.000
_cell.length_b   1.000
_cell.length_c   1.000
_cell.angle_alpha   90.00
_cell.angle_beta   90.00
_cell.angle_gamma   90.00
#
_symmetry.space_group_name_H-M   'P 1'
#
loop_
_entity.id
_entity.type
_entity.pdbx_description
1 polymer ?
#
loop_
_entity_poly.entity_id
_entity_poly.type
_entity_poly.pdbx_seq_one_letter_code
_entity_poly.pdbx_strand_id
1 'polypeptide(L)'
;MYLCCKAIHEKTDIRVLLTGEISDELFGYKYTDFAPSAGAFQQESKKRVDELHMYDVLRADRCISVNSLEARVPFGDLDFVKYVMAVDPALKMNTYGMGKYLLRHAFEKDRLLPDSILWRQKAAFSDAVGHSMVDDLKAYAEEKYTDSEFETRRKQYDYCPPFTKESLLYREIFEQCYPGQARMIRDFWMPNRSWEGCDVDDPSARVLSNYGQSGM
;
A
#
# COMPACT_ATOMS: atom_id res chain seq x y z
N MET A 1 0.31 11.25 -3.95
CA MET A 1 -0.81 11.20 -4.92
C MET A 1 -1.57 12.53 -5.00
N TYR A 2 -2.16 13.01 -3.91
CA TYR A 2 -2.90 14.30 -3.86
C TYR A 2 -2.20 15.46 -4.59
N LEU A 3 -0.93 15.76 -4.27
CA LEU A 3 -0.19 16.86 -4.89
C LEU A 3 0.03 16.67 -6.41
N CYS A 4 0.20 15.44 -6.86
CA CYS A 4 0.33 15.13 -8.29
C CYS A 4 -1.01 15.37 -9.01
N CYS A 5 -2.12 14.89 -8.45
CA CYS A 5 -3.46 15.12 -8.97
C CYS A 5 -3.82 16.61 -9.01
N LYS A 6 -3.45 17.37 -7.97
CA LYS A 6 -3.58 18.82 -7.93
C LYS A 6 -2.81 19.48 -9.08
N ALA A 7 -1.55 19.10 -9.27
CA ALA A 7 -0.75 19.63 -10.37
C ALA A 7 -1.31 19.28 -11.76
N ILE A 8 -1.84 18.07 -11.95
CA ILE A 8 -2.50 17.66 -13.20
C ILE A 8 -3.74 18.53 -13.45
N HIS A 9 -4.57 18.72 -12.43
CA HIS A 9 -5.77 19.55 -12.51
C HIS A 9 -5.45 21.02 -12.85
N GLU A 10 -4.45 21.61 -12.19
CA GLU A 10 -4.10 23.02 -12.34
C GLU A 10 -3.34 23.32 -13.64
N LYS A 11 -2.63 22.34 -14.20
CA LYS A 11 -1.68 22.56 -15.31
C LYS A 11 -2.06 21.87 -16.61
N THR A 12 -3.12 21.06 -16.63
CA THR A 12 -3.51 20.27 -17.81
C THR A 12 -5.02 20.13 -17.94
N ASP A 13 -5.48 19.73 -19.12
CA ASP A 13 -6.88 19.41 -19.40
C ASP A 13 -7.22 17.92 -19.20
N ILE A 14 -6.29 17.14 -18.64
CA ILE A 14 -6.53 15.72 -18.35
C ILE A 14 -7.61 15.59 -17.27
N ARG A 15 -8.57 14.69 -17.49
CA ARG A 15 -9.66 14.40 -16.53
C ARG A 15 -9.75 12.93 -16.13
N VAL A 16 -9.19 12.02 -16.92
CA VAL A 16 -9.23 10.57 -16.65
C VAL A 16 -7.81 10.06 -16.51
N LEU A 17 -7.53 9.39 -15.39
CA LEU A 17 -6.25 8.78 -15.07
C LEU A 17 -6.38 7.27 -14.99
N LEU A 18 -5.47 6.54 -15.65
CA LEU A 18 -5.31 5.10 -15.45
C LEU A 18 -4.29 4.88 -14.33
N THR A 19 -4.64 4.05 -13.35
CA THR A 19 -3.77 3.71 -12.21
C THR A 19 -3.51 2.21 -12.14
N GLY A 20 -2.38 1.83 -11.56
CA GLY A 20 -1.98 0.44 -11.36
C GLY A 20 -2.34 -0.15 -10.00
N GLU A 21 -3.25 0.48 -9.24
CA GLU A 21 -3.79 -0.06 -7.98
C GLU A 21 -4.38 -1.47 -8.21
N ILE A 22 -4.56 -2.28 -7.17
CA ILE A 22 -5.10 -3.68 -7.23
C ILE A 22 -4.08 -4.71 -7.78
N SER A 23 -3.03 -4.27 -8.48
CA SER A 23 -2.00 -5.17 -9.00
C SER A 23 -1.24 -5.93 -7.90
N ASP A 24 -0.97 -5.29 -6.76
CA ASP A 24 -0.24 -5.92 -5.65
C ASP A 24 -1.10 -6.92 -4.89
N GLU A 25 -2.38 -6.59 -4.71
CA GLU A 25 -3.38 -7.42 -4.06
C GLU A 25 -3.60 -8.73 -4.83
N LEU A 26 -3.49 -8.68 -6.16
CA LEU A 26 -3.63 -9.85 -7.02
C LEU A 26 -2.33 -10.66 -7.17
N PHE A 27 -1.19 -9.99 -7.35
CA PHE A 27 0.07 -10.62 -7.78
C PHE A 27 1.19 -10.57 -6.73
N GLY A 28 0.96 -9.97 -5.58
CA GLY A 28 1.85 -10.01 -4.42
C GLY A 28 2.45 -8.65 -4.04
N TYR A 29 2.55 -8.47 -2.72
CA TYR A 29 3.37 -7.44 -2.09
C TYR A 29 4.79 -7.94 -1.84
N LYS A 30 5.64 -7.11 -1.24
CA LYS A 30 6.97 -7.57 -0.81
C LYS A 30 6.90 -8.58 0.34
N TYR A 31 5.93 -8.43 1.25
CA TYR A 31 5.75 -9.38 2.36
C TYR A 31 5.14 -10.72 1.92
N THR A 32 4.52 -10.79 0.73
CA THR A 32 3.99 -12.06 0.22
C THR A 32 5.08 -13.05 -0.21
N ASP A 33 6.33 -12.61 -0.27
CA ASP A 33 7.49 -13.49 -0.40
C ASP A 33 7.67 -14.41 0.83
N PHE A 34 7.14 -14.02 1.99
CA PHE A 34 7.15 -14.81 3.22
C PHE A 34 5.91 -15.71 3.37
N ALA A 35 5.05 -15.79 2.36
CA ALA A 35 3.88 -16.66 2.42
C ALA A 35 4.32 -18.13 2.60
N PRO A 36 3.82 -18.86 3.62
CA PRO A 36 4.29 -20.21 3.93
C PRO A 36 3.85 -21.26 2.89
N SER A 37 2.89 -20.92 2.03
CA SER A 37 2.42 -21.76 0.93
C SER A 37 1.67 -20.93 -0.10
N ALA A 38 1.49 -21.49 -1.30
CA ALA A 38 0.62 -20.92 -2.34
C ALA A 38 -0.82 -20.72 -1.84
N GLY A 39 -1.34 -21.63 -1.00
CA GLY A 39 -2.67 -21.48 -0.39
C GLY A 39 -2.74 -20.29 0.56
N ALA A 40 -1.71 -20.06 1.37
CA ALA A 40 -1.63 -18.90 2.26
C ALA A 40 -1.52 -17.59 1.47
N PHE A 41 -0.73 -17.57 0.39
CA PHE A 41 -0.67 -16.44 -0.54
C PHE A 41 -2.06 -16.12 -1.12
N GLN A 42 -2.79 -17.14 -1.56
CA GLN A 42 -4.11 -16.97 -2.16
C GLN A 42 -5.13 -16.41 -1.16
N GLN A 43 -5.11 -16.89 0.08
CA GLN A 43 -5.97 -16.39 1.15
C GLN A 43 -5.65 -14.93 1.48
N GLU A 44 -4.37 -14.57 1.54
CA GLU A 44 -3.96 -13.19 1.75
C GLU A 44 -4.39 -12.29 0.58
N SER A 45 -4.16 -12.72 -0.66
CA SER A 45 -4.60 -12.02 -1.87
C SER A 45 -6.12 -11.77 -1.84
N LYS A 46 -6.92 -12.79 -1.51
CA LYS A 46 -8.38 -12.65 -1.35
C LYS A 46 -8.72 -11.62 -0.27
N LYS A 47 -8.12 -11.74 0.93
CA LYS A 47 -8.33 -10.79 2.02
C LYS A 47 -8.05 -9.36 1.56
N ARG A 48 -6.92 -9.14 0.89
CA ARG A 48 -6.53 -7.80 0.41
C ARG A 48 -7.51 -7.25 -0.63
N VAL A 49 -7.99 -8.09 -1.54
CA VAL A 49 -9.06 -7.73 -2.49
C VAL A 49 -10.35 -7.33 -1.76
N ASP A 50 -10.79 -8.09 -0.75
CA ASP A 50 -11.99 -7.77 0.03
C ASP A 50 -11.83 -6.43 0.81
N GLU A 51 -10.60 -6.10 1.19
CA GLU A 51 -10.22 -4.94 2.01
C GLU A 51 -9.87 -3.68 1.19
N LEU A 52 -9.79 -3.75 -0.15
CA LEU A 52 -9.37 -2.65 -1.05
C LEU A 52 -10.08 -1.32 -0.76
N HIS A 53 -11.39 -1.39 -0.49
CA HIS A 53 -12.25 -0.24 -0.26
C HIS A 53 -11.88 0.56 1.00
N MET A 54 -11.08 -0.02 1.90
CA MET A 54 -10.63 0.59 3.15
C MET A 54 -9.24 1.23 3.02
N TYR A 55 -8.47 0.84 2.00
CA TYR A 55 -7.03 1.15 1.89
C TYR A 55 -6.68 1.79 0.53
N ASP A 56 -6.09 1.03 -0.38
CA ASP A 56 -5.50 1.50 -1.63
C ASP A 56 -6.50 2.20 -2.53
N VAL A 57 -7.70 1.64 -2.69
CA VAL A 57 -8.77 2.26 -3.49
C VAL A 57 -9.36 3.47 -2.78
N LEU A 58 -9.44 3.48 -1.45
CA LEU A 58 -9.86 4.66 -0.69
C LEU A 58 -8.90 5.83 -0.90
N ARG A 59 -7.59 5.56 -0.76
CA ARG A 59 -6.53 6.55 -1.02
C ARG A 59 -6.58 7.05 -2.45
N ALA A 60 -6.66 6.15 -3.43
CA ALA A 60 -6.71 6.48 -4.84
C ALA A 60 -7.92 7.36 -5.16
N ASP A 61 -9.12 6.90 -4.81
CA ASP A 61 -10.36 7.60 -5.09
C ASP A 61 -10.37 9.00 -4.46
N ARG A 62 -10.09 9.13 -3.15
CA ARG A 62 -10.18 10.42 -2.45
C ARG A 62 -9.10 11.40 -2.90
N CYS A 63 -7.88 10.95 -3.17
CA CYS A 63 -6.80 11.83 -3.64
C CYS A 63 -7.03 12.33 -5.08
N ILE A 64 -7.68 11.51 -5.92
CA ILE A 64 -7.92 11.84 -7.33
C ILE A 64 -9.20 12.68 -7.46
N SER A 65 -10.30 12.25 -6.86
CA SER A 65 -11.62 12.90 -7.00
C SER A 65 -11.69 14.30 -6.40
N VAL A 66 -10.95 14.58 -5.31
CA VAL A 66 -10.88 15.93 -4.72
C VAL A 66 -10.32 16.98 -5.68
N ASN A 67 -9.58 16.53 -6.71
CA ASN A 67 -9.03 17.37 -7.77
C ASN A 67 -9.87 17.32 -9.07
N SER A 68 -11.14 16.91 -8.99
CA SER A 68 -12.05 16.79 -10.15
C SER A 68 -11.50 15.89 -11.27
N LEU A 69 -10.82 14.81 -10.90
CA LEU A 69 -10.29 13.79 -11.80
C LEU A 69 -11.00 12.45 -11.57
N GLU A 70 -11.11 11.64 -12.61
CA GLU A 70 -11.63 10.27 -12.58
C GLU A 70 -10.46 9.27 -12.59
N ALA A 71 -10.49 8.29 -11.69
CA ALA A 71 -9.56 7.17 -11.70
C ALA A 71 -10.20 5.96 -12.41
N ARG A 72 -9.43 5.31 -13.29
CA ARG A 72 -9.74 3.99 -13.83
C ARG A 72 -8.65 3.02 -13.42
N VAL A 73 -9.04 1.84 -12.95
CA VAL A 73 -8.13 0.84 -12.39
C VAL A 73 -8.27 -0.46 -13.18
N PRO A 74 -7.51 -0.64 -14.29
CA PRO A 74 -7.65 -1.83 -15.15
C PRO A 74 -7.44 -3.17 -14.42
N PHE A 75 -6.54 -3.20 -13.43
CA PHE A 75 -6.35 -4.39 -12.58
C PHE A 75 -7.57 -4.72 -11.72
N GLY A 76 -8.48 -3.77 -11.52
CA GLY A 76 -9.76 -3.96 -10.83
C GLY A 76 -10.92 -4.38 -11.73
N ASP A 77 -10.68 -4.66 -13.01
CA ASP A 77 -11.70 -5.22 -13.89
C ASP A 77 -12.21 -6.56 -13.33
N LEU A 78 -13.53 -6.75 -13.31
CA LEU A 78 -14.14 -7.88 -12.63
C LEU A 78 -13.77 -9.22 -13.29
N ASP A 79 -13.63 -9.26 -14.61
CA ASP A 79 -13.31 -10.50 -15.31
C ASP A 79 -11.82 -10.80 -15.22
N PHE A 80 -10.97 -9.77 -15.25
CA PHE A 80 -9.55 -9.90 -14.95
C PHE A 80 -9.29 -10.41 -13.52
N VAL A 81 -9.95 -9.82 -12.52
CA VAL A 81 -9.84 -10.26 -11.11
C VAL A 81 -10.28 -11.72 -10.97
N LYS A 82 -11.45 -12.09 -11.52
CA LYS A 82 -11.92 -13.49 -11.49
C LYS A 82 -10.92 -14.44 -12.14
N TYR A 83 -10.36 -14.06 -13.28
CA TYR A 83 -9.37 -14.87 -13.98
C TYR A 83 -8.11 -15.07 -13.13
N VAL A 84 -7.49 -13.99 -12.64
CA VAL A 84 -6.25 -14.06 -11.85
C VAL A 84 -6.46 -14.80 -10.53
N MET A 85 -7.64 -14.66 -9.91
CA MET A 85 -7.97 -15.38 -8.68
C MET A 85 -8.27 -16.87 -8.90
N ALA A 86 -8.54 -17.31 -10.14
CA ALA A 86 -8.76 -18.70 -10.49
C ALA A 86 -7.49 -19.45 -10.95
N VAL A 87 -6.43 -18.72 -11.29
CA VAL A 87 -5.12 -19.30 -11.66
C VAL A 87 -4.52 -20.05 -10.47
N ASP A 88 -3.77 -21.12 -10.75
CA ASP A 88 -3.01 -21.85 -9.73
C ASP A 88 -2.13 -20.88 -8.92
N PRO A 89 -2.37 -20.73 -7.60
CA PRO A 89 -1.63 -19.79 -6.79
C PRO A 89 -0.13 -20.08 -6.71
N ALA A 90 0.31 -21.31 -7.02
CA ALA A 90 1.73 -21.63 -7.12
C ALA A 90 2.45 -20.78 -8.19
N LEU A 91 1.74 -20.39 -9.26
CA LEU A 91 2.28 -19.52 -10.31
C LEU A 91 2.49 -18.07 -9.83
N LYS A 92 1.84 -17.66 -8.74
CA LYS A 92 1.96 -16.31 -8.15
C LYS A 92 3.04 -16.23 -7.08
N MET A 93 3.52 -17.37 -6.58
CA MET A 93 4.60 -17.44 -5.61
C MET A 93 5.90 -16.89 -6.18
N ASN A 94 6.67 -16.18 -5.36
CA ASN A 94 7.97 -15.69 -5.75
C ASN A 94 9.04 -16.79 -5.59
N THR A 95 9.27 -17.57 -6.65
CA THR A 95 10.29 -18.63 -6.67
C THR A 95 11.65 -18.19 -7.22
N TYR A 96 11.74 -16.97 -7.76
CA TYR A 96 12.93 -16.49 -8.49
C TYR A 96 13.54 -15.20 -7.90
N GLY A 97 13.10 -14.79 -6.71
CA GLY A 97 13.54 -13.54 -6.07
C GLY A 97 12.97 -12.27 -6.72
N MET A 98 11.95 -12.40 -7.58
CA MET A 98 11.31 -11.31 -8.30
C MET A 98 9.80 -11.34 -8.05
N GLY A 99 9.31 -10.39 -7.24
CA GLY A 99 7.88 -10.23 -6.98
C GLY A 99 7.07 -9.98 -8.26
N LYS A 100 5.81 -10.43 -8.28
CA LYS A 100 4.91 -10.41 -9.45
C LYS A 100 5.44 -11.17 -10.68
N TYR A 101 6.13 -12.29 -10.45
CA TYR A 101 6.76 -13.10 -11.49
C TYR A 101 5.81 -13.43 -12.66
N LEU A 102 4.60 -13.93 -12.35
CA LEU A 102 3.58 -14.26 -13.34
C LEU A 102 3.23 -13.07 -14.25
N LEU A 103 3.04 -11.89 -13.65
CA LEU A 103 2.68 -10.69 -14.40
C LEU A 103 3.81 -10.25 -15.33
N ARG A 104 5.07 -10.32 -14.87
CA ARG A 104 6.23 -9.94 -15.69
C ARG A 104 6.37 -10.85 -16.90
N HIS A 105 6.27 -12.16 -16.71
CA HIS A 105 6.33 -13.11 -17.81
C HIS A 105 5.18 -12.97 -18.81
N ALA A 106 4.00 -12.56 -18.36
CA ALA A 106 2.87 -12.30 -19.26
C ALA A 106 3.18 -11.20 -20.30
N PHE A 107 4.01 -10.21 -19.95
CA PHE A 107 4.38 -9.08 -20.83
C PHE A 107 5.80 -9.16 -21.41
N GLU A 108 6.56 -10.20 -21.10
CA GLU A 108 7.98 -10.33 -21.49
C GLU A 108 8.20 -10.31 -23.01
N LYS A 109 7.31 -10.96 -23.77
CA LYS A 109 7.44 -11.08 -25.22
C LYS A 109 6.88 -9.88 -25.99
N ASP A 110 6.05 -9.08 -25.35
CA ASP A 110 5.36 -7.96 -26.01
C ASP A 110 6.29 -6.77 -26.27
N ARG A 111 7.45 -6.73 -25.57
CA ARG A 111 8.44 -5.64 -25.66
C ARG A 111 7.85 -4.24 -25.43
N LEU A 112 6.80 -4.16 -24.61
CA LEU A 112 6.12 -2.90 -24.27
C LEU A 112 6.95 -2.03 -23.31
N LEU A 113 7.80 -2.65 -22.50
CA LEU A 113 8.64 -1.99 -21.51
C LEU A 113 10.12 -2.37 -21.73
N PRO A 114 11.07 -1.48 -21.44
CA PRO A 114 12.48 -1.84 -21.35
C PRO A 114 12.70 -2.94 -20.31
N ASP A 115 13.64 -3.86 -20.55
CA ASP A 115 13.99 -4.95 -19.63
C ASP A 115 14.33 -4.44 -18.22
N SER A 116 15.00 -3.27 -18.14
CA SER A 116 15.34 -2.62 -16.88
C SER A 116 14.14 -2.21 -16.04
N ILE A 117 12.97 -1.99 -16.66
CA ILE A 117 11.69 -1.72 -15.99
C ILE A 117 10.94 -3.02 -15.73
N LEU A 118 10.85 -3.89 -16.74
CA LEU A 118 10.15 -5.17 -16.65
C LEU A 118 10.71 -6.06 -15.54
N TRP A 119 12.02 -6.01 -15.29
CA TRP A 119 12.71 -6.78 -14.26
C TRP A 119 13.21 -5.91 -13.09
N ARG A 120 12.67 -4.69 -12.95
CA ARG A 120 13.00 -3.85 -11.80
C ARG A 120 12.45 -4.45 -10.52
N GLN A 121 13.27 -4.48 -9.48
CA GLN A 121 12.80 -4.85 -8.15
C GLN A 121 11.79 -3.84 -7.61
N LYS A 122 10.91 -4.33 -6.74
CA LYS A 122 9.86 -3.52 -6.15
C LYS A 122 10.44 -2.58 -5.08
N ALA A 123 10.32 -1.28 -5.31
CA ALA A 123 10.42 -0.26 -4.28
C ALA A 123 9.00 0.10 -3.79
N ALA A 124 8.83 0.30 -2.48
CA ALA A 124 7.55 0.76 -1.94
C ALA A 124 7.26 2.21 -2.40
N PHE A 125 5.98 2.59 -2.51
CA PHE A 125 5.59 3.92 -2.98
C PHE A 125 6.19 5.04 -2.12
N SER A 126 6.27 4.80 -0.81
CA SER A 126 6.88 5.69 0.20
C SER A 126 8.36 5.99 -0.05
N ASP A 127 9.08 5.09 -0.72
CA ASP A 127 10.49 5.25 -1.09
C ASP A 127 10.66 5.89 -2.46
N ALA A 128 9.79 5.52 -3.40
CA ALA A 128 9.85 6.00 -4.77
C ALA A 128 9.47 7.49 -4.93
N VAL A 129 8.81 8.09 -3.93
CA VAL A 129 8.48 9.53 -3.91
C VAL A 129 9.59 10.42 -3.32
N GLY A 130 10.65 9.81 -2.79
CA GLY A 130 11.77 10.49 -2.13
C GLY A 130 12.00 9.92 -0.73
N HIS A 131 13.21 9.41 -0.47
CA HIS A 131 13.52 8.68 0.77
C HIS A 131 13.18 9.45 2.05
N SER A 132 13.32 10.78 2.04
CA SER A 132 13.16 11.62 3.23
C SER A 132 11.70 11.82 3.67
N MET A 133 10.69 11.72 2.81
CA MET A 133 9.32 12.13 3.19
C MET A 133 8.81 11.39 4.43
N VAL A 134 8.97 10.06 4.46
CA VAL A 134 8.53 9.25 5.60
C VAL A 134 9.33 9.60 6.84
N ASP A 135 10.63 9.79 6.68
CA ASP A 135 11.54 10.08 7.80
C ASP A 135 11.25 11.47 8.38
N ASP A 136 10.95 12.45 7.53
CA ASP A 136 10.55 13.81 7.88
C ASP A 136 9.21 13.81 8.64
N LEU A 137 8.23 13.01 8.20
CA LEU A 137 6.93 12.88 8.88
C LEU A 137 7.08 12.22 10.26
N LYS A 138 7.88 11.16 10.36
CA LYS A 138 8.20 10.51 11.64
C LYS A 138 8.94 11.46 12.58
N ALA A 139 9.96 12.17 12.08
CA ALA A 139 10.72 13.14 12.86
C ALA A 139 9.82 14.28 13.37
N TYR A 140 8.91 14.79 12.53
CA TYR A 140 7.94 15.80 12.93
C TYR A 140 7.00 15.29 14.05
N ALA A 141 6.54 14.05 13.96
CA ALA A 141 5.72 13.45 15.00
C ALA A 141 6.51 13.24 16.31
N GLU A 142 7.78 12.86 16.23
CA GLU A 142 8.68 12.75 17.39
C GLU A 142 8.93 14.10 18.07
N GLU A 143 9.07 15.19 17.32
CA GLU A 143 9.20 16.55 17.85
C GLU A 143 7.90 17.02 18.52
N LYS A 144 6.75 16.66 17.96
CA LYS A 144 5.45 17.14 18.40
C LYS A 144 4.98 16.55 19.73
N TYR A 145 5.37 15.31 20.06
CA TYR A 145 4.93 14.63 21.27
C TYR A 145 6.10 14.09 22.08
N THR A 146 6.15 14.44 23.35
CA THR A 146 6.97 13.68 24.31
C THR A 146 6.40 12.28 24.52
N ASP A 147 7.22 11.34 25.00
CA ASP A 147 6.77 9.96 25.26
C ASP A 147 5.63 9.90 26.29
N SER A 148 5.71 10.76 27.33
CA SER A 148 4.67 10.88 28.35
C SER A 148 3.34 11.40 27.78
N GLU A 149 3.41 12.40 26.90
CA GLU A 149 2.22 12.93 26.23
C GLU A 149 1.62 11.91 25.28
N PHE A 150 2.43 11.21 24.49
CA PHE A 150 1.99 10.14 23.62
C PHE A 150 1.22 9.08 24.40
N GLU A 151 1.82 8.56 25.47
CA GLU A 151 1.21 7.52 26.32
C GLU A 151 -0.06 7.99 27.02
N THR A 152 -0.14 9.27 27.39
CA THR A 152 -1.35 9.83 28.00
C THR A 152 -2.46 10.04 26.98
N ARG A 153 -2.15 10.61 25.81
CA ARG A 153 -3.11 10.97 24.77
C ARG A 153 -3.67 9.75 24.05
N ARG A 154 -2.83 8.76 23.72
CA ARG A 154 -3.29 7.55 23.00
C ARG A 154 -4.36 6.78 23.78
N LYS A 155 -4.34 6.84 25.12
CA LYS A 155 -5.31 6.19 26.02
C LYS A 155 -6.72 6.79 25.94
N GLN A 156 -6.87 7.97 25.34
CA GLN A 156 -8.18 8.58 25.12
C GLN A 156 -8.97 7.91 23.99
N TYR A 157 -8.30 7.10 23.16
CA TYR A 157 -8.90 6.40 22.04
C TYR A 157 -9.09 4.91 22.39
N ASP A 158 -10.33 4.49 22.50
CA ASP A 158 -10.73 3.12 22.82
C ASP A 158 -10.82 2.21 21.58
N TYR A 159 -11.04 2.81 20.40
CA TYR A 159 -11.14 2.13 19.12
C TYR A 159 -9.96 2.48 18.20
N CYS A 160 -9.33 1.46 17.60
CA CYS A 160 -8.10 1.57 16.79
C CYS A 160 -7.08 2.54 17.44
N PRO A 161 -6.61 2.24 18.67
CA PRO A 161 -5.73 3.14 19.40
C PRO A 161 -4.42 3.35 18.63
N PRO A 162 -3.94 4.60 18.50
CA PRO A 162 -2.62 4.87 17.96
C PRO A 162 -1.52 4.10 18.69
N PHE A 163 -0.56 3.57 17.94
CA PHE A 163 0.55 2.76 18.47
C PHE A 163 1.93 3.38 18.16
N THR A 164 1.96 4.53 17.48
CA THR A 164 3.15 5.36 17.24
C THR A 164 2.77 6.83 17.38
N LYS A 165 3.75 7.72 17.62
CA LYS A 165 3.50 9.17 17.61
C LYS A 165 2.95 9.67 16.28
N GLU A 166 3.41 9.09 15.17
CA GLU A 166 2.90 9.38 13.83
C GLU A 166 1.41 8.99 13.68
N SER A 167 1.01 7.80 14.13
CA SER A 167 -0.41 7.41 14.09
C SER A 167 -1.26 8.26 15.05
N LEU A 168 -0.70 8.75 16.16
CA LEU A 168 -1.38 9.69 17.05
C LEU A 168 -1.61 11.04 16.36
N LEU A 169 -0.59 11.56 15.66
CA LEU A 169 -0.71 12.78 14.86
C LEU A 169 -1.87 12.68 13.87
N TYR A 170 -1.93 11.60 13.09
CA TYR A 170 -3.00 11.40 12.11
C TYR A 170 -4.36 11.20 12.78
N ARG A 171 -4.42 10.49 13.91
CA ARG A 171 -5.67 10.31 14.66
C ARG A 171 -6.21 11.63 15.19
N GLU A 172 -5.37 12.50 15.76
CA GLU A 172 -5.79 13.81 16.24
C GLU A 172 -6.32 14.69 15.09
N ILE A 173 -5.67 14.67 13.91
CA ILE A 173 -6.16 15.37 12.72
C ILE A 173 -7.51 14.80 12.26
N PHE A 174 -7.65 13.47 12.22
CA PHE A 174 -8.89 12.82 11.84
C PHE A 174 -10.05 13.23 12.76
N GLU A 175 -9.86 13.24 14.08
CA GLU A 175 -10.90 13.63 15.04
C GLU A 175 -11.23 15.13 14.99
N GLN A 176 -10.32 15.98 14.53
CA GLN A 176 -10.62 17.39 14.24
C GLN A 176 -11.55 17.53 13.03
N CYS A 177 -11.35 16.73 11.98
CA CYS A 177 -12.16 16.77 10.77
C CYS A 177 -13.47 15.97 10.89
N TYR A 178 -13.46 14.87 11.64
CA TYR A 178 -14.55 13.90 11.75
C TYR A 178 -14.78 13.46 13.20
N PRO A 179 -15.23 14.36 14.10
CA PRO A 179 -15.37 14.06 15.52
C PRO A 179 -16.26 12.83 15.78
N GLY A 180 -15.72 11.84 16.52
CA GLY A 180 -16.48 10.65 16.92
C GLY A 180 -16.75 9.64 15.80
N GLN A 181 -16.13 9.82 14.63
CA GLN A 181 -16.31 8.94 13.47
C GLN A 181 -15.20 7.89 13.32
N ALA A 182 -14.46 7.59 14.39
CA ALA A 182 -13.35 6.65 14.36
C ALA A 182 -13.71 5.27 13.78
N ARG A 183 -14.98 4.85 13.89
CA ARG A 183 -15.51 3.59 13.32
C ARG A 183 -15.48 3.52 11.79
N MET A 184 -15.18 4.62 11.10
CA MET A 184 -14.86 4.61 9.67
C MET A 184 -13.52 3.91 9.39
N ILE A 185 -12.58 3.94 10.35
CA ILE A 185 -11.27 3.30 10.26
C ILE A 185 -11.43 1.85 10.71
N ARG A 186 -11.38 0.89 9.79
CA ARG A 186 -11.60 -0.52 10.12
C ARG A 186 -10.42 -1.14 10.86
N ASP A 187 -9.22 -0.91 10.36
CA ASP A 187 -7.96 -1.37 10.93
C ASP A 187 -6.79 -0.60 10.29
N PHE A 188 -5.56 -0.83 10.78
CA PHE A 188 -4.34 -0.37 10.15
C PHE A 188 -3.91 -1.37 9.06
N TRP A 189 -3.53 -0.87 7.89
CA TRP A 189 -2.92 -1.72 6.87
C TRP A 189 -1.56 -2.20 7.37
N MET A 190 -1.36 -3.50 7.51
CA MET A 190 -0.12 -4.11 7.97
C MET A 190 0.19 -5.39 7.18
N PRO A 191 1.48 -5.76 7.04
CA PRO A 191 1.88 -7.09 6.61
C PRO A 191 1.21 -8.18 7.47
N ASN A 192 1.11 -9.39 6.93
CA ASN A 192 0.55 -10.50 7.69
C ASN A 192 1.51 -10.91 8.83
N ARG A 193 1.23 -10.40 10.04
CA ARG A 193 2.05 -10.63 11.24
C ARG A 193 2.24 -12.09 11.63
N SER A 194 1.37 -13.00 11.15
CA SER A 194 1.51 -14.43 11.43
C SER A 194 2.60 -15.11 10.59
N TRP A 195 3.13 -14.44 9.57
CA TRP A 195 4.19 -14.99 8.72
C TRP A 195 5.57 -14.62 9.26
N GLU A 196 6.51 -15.56 9.10
CA GLU A 196 7.88 -15.38 9.56
C GLU A 196 8.50 -14.13 8.93
N GLY A 197 9.10 -13.26 9.75
CA GLY A 197 9.71 -12.01 9.31
C GLY A 197 8.73 -10.87 8.97
N CYS A 198 7.43 -11.04 9.26
CA CYS A 198 6.39 -10.04 8.98
C CYS A 198 5.72 -9.42 10.23
N ASP A 199 6.10 -9.84 11.45
CA ASP A 199 5.63 -9.19 12.67
C ASP A 199 6.39 -7.89 12.92
N VAL A 200 5.87 -6.82 12.36
CA VAL A 200 6.47 -5.48 12.38
C VAL A 200 5.41 -4.44 12.68
N ASP A 201 5.82 -3.31 13.25
CA ASP A 201 4.96 -2.15 13.54
C ASP A 201 5.10 -1.02 12.50
N ASP A 202 5.72 -1.31 11.36
CA ASP A 202 5.79 -0.39 10.23
C ASP A 202 4.98 -0.95 9.05
N PRO A 203 3.99 -0.21 8.53
CA PRO A 203 3.20 -0.64 7.38
C PRO A 203 4.00 -0.58 6.06
N SER A 204 5.15 0.08 6.03
CA SER A 204 6.02 0.07 4.86
C SER A 204 6.82 -1.23 4.78
N ALA A 205 7.18 -1.62 3.57
CA ALA A 205 8.04 -2.77 3.35
C ALA A 205 9.51 -2.55 3.80
N ARG A 206 9.85 -1.37 4.35
CA ARG A 206 11.22 -0.95 4.70
C ARG A 206 11.86 -1.79 5.79
N VAL A 207 11.05 -2.30 6.71
CA VAL A 207 11.50 -3.06 7.88
C VAL A 207 11.55 -4.58 7.63
N LEU A 208 11.13 -5.03 6.45
CA LEU A 208 11.17 -6.45 6.09
C LEU A 208 12.60 -6.87 5.74
N SER A 209 12.99 -8.08 6.12
CA SER A 209 14.35 -8.59 5.90
C SER A 209 14.75 -8.68 4.42
N ASN A 210 13.78 -8.85 3.51
CA ASN A 210 14.00 -8.86 2.06
C ASN A 210 14.05 -7.45 1.45
N TYR A 211 14.11 -6.38 2.26
CA TYR A 211 14.14 -5.00 1.77
C TYR A 211 15.38 -4.68 0.91
N GLY A 212 16.54 -5.22 1.31
CA GLY A 212 17.90 -4.73 1.02
C GLY A 212 18.47 -4.78 -0.41
N GLN A 213 17.66 -4.97 -1.46
CA GLN A 213 18.15 -4.85 -2.85
C GLN A 213 17.45 -3.74 -3.67
N SER A 214 16.43 -3.10 -3.11
CA SER A 214 15.57 -2.15 -3.85
C SER A 214 15.74 -0.68 -3.43
N GLY A 215 16.60 -0.41 -2.43
CA GLY A 215 16.81 0.90 -1.82
C GLY A 215 18.24 1.44 -1.95
N MET A 216 19.03 0.90 -2.88
CA MET A 216 20.31 1.48 -3.33
C MET A 216 20.16 2.11 -4.71
#